data_AF-Q4CKC6-F1
#
_entry.id   AF-Q4CKC6-F1
#
_cell.length_a   1.000
_cell.length_b   1.000
_cell.length_c   1.000
_cell.angle_alpha   90.00
_cell.angle_beta   90.00
_cell.angle_gamma   90.00
#
_symmetry.space_group_name_H-M   'P 1'
#
loop_
_entity.id
_entity.type
_entity.pdbx_description
1 polymer ?
#
loop_
_entity_poly.entity_id
_entity_poly.type
_entity_poly.pdbx_seq_one_letter_code
_entity_poly.pdbx_strand_id
1 'polypeptide(L)'
;EDAEDTTARGKKSRKKKSKTKRASSVTLDEVAAKMSPEKLFEFLCVDMEVESASYDFRVGDNDGYAYRVRLRCIPQNHLPLVKPAMQSLEEKGFINYFGPQRFASYTKQNMHPGLHLLKGEFRAAANIIVQQFYMDSDIAAEKRRRGAGFVKMYHSKAMGFRIPDRIKLDAKRRSIAEHGTALQSILDSALQAATLLEEDEEKGSSIDPCEEAFLRVVGPNACLMLVHEFLAFVWNDIVNQRFQRYGTFAVLPGDLVRRNPLASPHSKEYQNVVFASKSGIDKGKYTFSDVVLPLPGVGIRLPENHTTDLYIVTLQRMGILFNPESKQWDIFRPRRSFNGESSGQRVAGISSPYHRFSSSFAKMEEELGNSTTIVEP
;
A
#
# COMPACT_ATOMS: atom_id res chain seq x y z
N GLU A 1 35.93 -69.72 -5.15
CA GLU A 1 35.36 -70.91 -4.52
C GLU A 1 33.87 -70.92 -4.89
N ASP A 2 33.56 -71.84 -5.82
CA ASP A 2 32.31 -72.50 -6.21
C ASP A 2 31.04 -71.64 -6.46
N ALA A 3 30.62 -71.35 -7.70
CA ALA A 3 30.15 -72.20 -8.82
C ALA A 3 28.80 -72.91 -8.53
N GLU A 4 27.71 -72.47 -9.18
CA GLU A 4 26.93 -73.26 -10.17
C GLU A 4 25.65 -73.83 -9.53
N ASP A 5 24.48 -74.02 -10.16
CA ASP A 5 23.92 -73.78 -11.50
C ASP A 5 22.41 -74.16 -11.43
N THR A 6 21.68 -73.96 -12.52
CA THR A 6 20.41 -74.60 -12.97
C THR A 6 19.10 -73.87 -12.61
N THR A 7 18.56 -73.01 -13.49
CA THR A 7 17.82 -73.22 -14.77
C THR A 7 16.47 -73.97 -14.64
N ALA A 8 15.36 -73.29 -15.01
CA ALA A 8 14.44 -73.70 -16.10
C ALA A 8 13.01 -73.09 -16.01
N ARG A 9 12.73 -72.21 -16.99
CA ARG A 9 11.52 -72.14 -17.86
C ARG A 9 10.10 -72.28 -17.27
N GLY A 10 9.43 -71.13 -17.13
CA GLY A 10 8.42 -70.61 -18.09
C GLY A 10 7.04 -71.29 -18.24
N LYS A 11 5.97 -70.52 -18.01
CA LYS A 11 4.83 -70.33 -18.95
C LYS A 11 3.85 -69.24 -18.47
N LYS A 12 3.50 -68.34 -19.41
CA LYS A 12 2.60 -67.18 -19.29
C LYS A 12 1.13 -67.60 -19.18
N SER A 13 0.30 -66.87 -18.44
CA SER A 13 -1.06 -66.54 -18.91
C SER A 13 -1.67 -65.28 -18.27
N ARG A 14 -2.36 -64.51 -19.12
CA ARG A 14 -3.43 -63.50 -18.87
C ARG A 14 -3.09 -62.15 -18.21
N LYS A 15 -2.89 -61.14 -19.10
CA LYS A 15 -3.18 -59.73 -18.85
C LYS A 15 -4.68 -59.55 -18.48
N LYS A 16 -4.96 -58.99 -17.31
CA LYS A 16 -6.26 -58.38 -16.96
C LYS A 16 -6.00 -56.89 -16.73
N LYS A 17 -6.63 -56.02 -17.52
CA LYS A 17 -6.58 -54.56 -17.38
C LYS A 17 -6.97 -54.19 -15.94
N SER A 18 -6.04 -53.70 -15.13
CA SER A 18 -6.36 -52.99 -13.90
C SER A 18 -6.93 -51.64 -14.31
N LYS A 19 -8.27 -51.51 -14.23
CA LYS A 19 -8.93 -50.21 -14.21
C LYS A 19 -8.26 -49.40 -13.10
N THR A 20 -7.55 -48.34 -13.47
CA THR A 20 -7.20 -47.28 -12.53
C THR A 20 -8.51 -46.81 -11.93
N LYS A 21 -8.79 -47.20 -10.68
CA LYS A 21 -9.86 -46.59 -9.91
C LYS A 21 -9.49 -45.11 -9.84
N ARG A 22 -10.24 -44.27 -10.56
CA ARG A 22 -10.32 -42.84 -10.24
C ARG A 22 -10.53 -42.80 -8.73
N ALA A 23 -9.57 -42.20 -8.01
CA ALA A 23 -9.79 -41.83 -6.63
C ALA A 23 -11.15 -41.12 -6.59
N SER A 24 -12.05 -41.60 -5.75
CA SER A 24 -13.31 -40.93 -5.48
C SER A 24 -12.98 -39.47 -5.21
N SER A 25 -13.38 -38.59 -6.12
CA SER A 25 -13.32 -37.16 -5.89
C SER A 25 -14.28 -36.88 -4.76
N VAL A 26 -13.76 -36.87 -3.53
CA VAL A 26 -14.50 -36.33 -2.40
C VAL A 26 -14.78 -34.88 -2.77
N THR A 27 -16.04 -34.52 -2.90
CA THR A 27 -16.40 -33.14 -3.23
C THR A 27 -16.08 -32.26 -2.03
N LEU A 28 -15.72 -31.00 -2.28
CA LEU A 28 -15.47 -30.03 -1.21
C LEU A 28 -16.65 -30.00 -0.23
N ASP A 29 -17.88 -30.10 -0.76
CA ASP A 29 -19.13 -30.12 0.00
C ASP A 29 -19.24 -31.34 0.95
N GLU A 30 -18.78 -32.51 0.53
CA GLU A 30 -18.78 -33.72 1.37
C GLU A 30 -17.74 -33.64 2.51
N VAL A 31 -16.60 -33.01 2.26
CA VAL A 31 -15.60 -32.71 3.30
C VAL A 31 -16.15 -31.64 4.25
N ALA A 32 -16.71 -30.57 3.69
CA ALA A 32 -17.31 -29.44 4.40
C ALA A 32 -18.39 -29.87 5.40
N ALA A 33 -19.22 -30.83 5.02
CA ALA A 33 -20.32 -31.31 5.85
C ALA A 33 -19.89 -32.19 7.04
N LYS A 34 -18.68 -32.75 7.03
CA LYS A 34 -18.22 -33.75 8.03
C LYS A 34 -17.20 -33.22 9.01
N MET A 35 -16.53 -32.12 8.68
CA MET A 35 -15.42 -31.59 9.44
C MET A 35 -15.86 -30.32 10.17
N SER A 36 -15.32 -30.09 11.36
CA SER A 36 -15.54 -28.83 12.06
C SER A 36 -14.92 -27.68 11.24
N PRO A 37 -15.40 -26.43 11.36
CA PRO A 37 -14.84 -25.30 10.62
C PRO A 37 -13.32 -25.14 10.76
N GLU A 38 -12.79 -25.44 11.95
CA GLU A 38 -11.34 -25.40 12.25
C GLU A 38 -10.58 -26.45 11.43
N LYS A 39 -11.11 -27.68 11.38
CA LYS A 39 -10.58 -28.76 10.54
C LYS A 39 -10.75 -28.49 9.05
N LEU A 40 -11.83 -27.81 8.65
CA LEU A 40 -12.03 -27.40 7.26
C LEU A 40 -10.94 -26.46 6.79
N PHE A 41 -10.60 -25.50 7.64
CA PHE A 41 -9.54 -24.54 7.37
C PHE A 41 -8.21 -25.26 7.13
N GLU A 42 -7.85 -26.20 8.01
CA GLU A 42 -6.67 -27.07 7.82
C GLU A 42 -6.71 -27.85 6.50
N PHE A 43 -7.89 -28.36 6.11
CA PHE A 43 -8.03 -29.16 4.89
C PHE A 43 -7.96 -28.33 3.59
N LEU A 44 -8.52 -27.13 3.60
CA LEU A 44 -8.56 -26.24 2.43
C LEU A 44 -7.22 -25.56 2.18
N CYS A 45 -6.45 -25.36 3.23
CA CYS A 45 -5.15 -24.72 3.18
C CYS A 45 -4.04 -25.74 3.00
N VAL A 46 -4.03 -26.38 1.82
CA VAL A 46 -2.87 -27.13 1.34
C VAL A 46 -1.64 -26.22 1.39
N ASP A 47 -0.59 -26.69 2.06
CA ASP A 47 0.68 -25.98 2.35
C ASP A 47 0.65 -25.01 3.56
N MET A 48 -0.33 -25.11 4.47
CA MET A 48 -0.27 -24.41 5.76
C MET A 48 -0.18 -25.39 6.94
N GLU A 49 0.74 -25.11 7.85
CA GLU A 49 0.78 -25.69 9.19
C GLU A 49 0.20 -24.64 10.15
N VAL A 50 -0.77 -25.04 10.98
CA VAL A 50 -1.45 -24.15 11.92
C VAL A 50 -1.32 -24.74 13.32
N GLU A 51 -0.85 -23.92 14.25
CA GLU A 51 -0.80 -24.27 15.67
C GLU A 51 -1.61 -23.23 16.47
N SER A 52 -2.27 -23.69 17.53
CA SER A 52 -2.97 -22.79 18.44
C SER A 52 -1.97 -22.12 19.37
N ALA A 53 -2.06 -20.79 19.49
CA ALA A 53 -1.28 -20.05 20.46
C ALA A 53 -1.85 -20.20 21.88
N SER A 54 -1.00 -20.17 22.90
CA SER A 54 -1.43 -20.18 24.30
C SER A 54 -1.83 -18.80 24.84
N TYR A 55 -1.76 -17.76 24.01
CA TYR A 55 -2.02 -16.37 24.39
C TYR A 55 -2.66 -15.58 23.25
N ASP A 56 -3.43 -14.55 23.62
CA ASP A 56 -4.08 -13.65 22.67
C ASP A 56 -3.07 -12.68 22.08
N PHE A 57 -2.88 -12.74 20.77
CA PHE A 57 -2.08 -11.77 20.02
C PHE A 57 -2.90 -10.55 19.59
N ARG A 58 -2.25 -9.39 19.57
CA ARG A 58 -2.77 -8.15 18.98
C ARG A 58 -1.97 -7.80 17.74
N VAL A 59 -2.62 -7.09 16.81
CA VAL A 59 -1.94 -6.53 15.64
C VAL A 59 -0.81 -5.61 16.11
N GLY A 60 0.41 -5.87 15.67
CA GLY A 60 1.61 -5.11 16.03
C GLY A 60 2.40 -5.67 17.22
N ASP A 61 2.02 -6.83 17.78
CA ASP A 61 2.82 -7.53 18.83
C ASP A 61 4.12 -8.15 18.30
N ASN A 62 4.41 -8.05 17.00
CA ASN A 62 5.66 -8.51 16.41
C ASN A 62 6.77 -7.47 16.57
N ASP A 63 7.98 -7.90 16.96
CA ASP A 63 9.17 -7.05 16.95
C ASP A 63 9.75 -6.88 15.54
N GLY A 64 9.44 -7.81 14.63
CA GLY A 64 9.94 -7.82 13.27
C GLY A 64 9.68 -9.14 12.58
N TYR A 65 10.39 -9.37 11.48
CA TYR A 65 10.32 -10.62 10.70
C TYR A 65 11.73 -11.10 10.39
N ALA A 66 11.97 -12.40 10.54
CA ALA A 66 13.20 -13.04 10.08
C ALA A 66 13.03 -13.47 8.61
N TYR A 67 13.83 -12.88 7.72
CA TYR A 67 13.76 -13.16 6.28
C TYR A 67 14.91 -14.05 5.82
N ARG A 68 14.59 -15.10 5.06
CA ARG A 68 15.58 -15.89 4.31
C ARG A 68 15.35 -15.70 2.81
N VAL A 69 16.13 -14.82 2.20
CA VAL A 69 16.00 -14.46 0.78
C VAL A 69 17.07 -15.15 -0.06
N ARG A 70 16.67 -15.81 -1.16
CA ARG A 70 17.60 -16.39 -2.14
C ARG A 70 17.54 -15.61 -3.45
N LEU A 71 18.54 -14.77 -3.70
CA LEU A 71 18.73 -14.10 -4.98
C LEU A 71 19.24 -15.11 -6.01
N ARG A 72 18.49 -15.28 -7.11
CA ARG A 72 18.87 -16.17 -8.23
C ARG A 72 19.29 -15.33 -9.44
N CYS A 73 20.05 -15.95 -10.35
CA CYS A 73 20.44 -15.36 -11.63
C CYS A 73 21.19 -14.02 -11.51
N ILE A 74 22.08 -13.87 -10.53
CA ILE A 74 22.95 -12.70 -10.42
C ILE A 74 23.92 -12.72 -11.62
N PRO A 75 23.98 -11.66 -12.46
CA PRO A 75 24.92 -11.57 -13.56
C PRO A 75 26.37 -11.75 -13.09
N GLN A 76 27.19 -12.49 -13.84
CA GLN A 76 28.56 -12.81 -13.43
C GLN A 76 29.40 -11.56 -13.15
N ASN A 77 29.23 -10.50 -13.94
CA ASN A 77 29.89 -9.21 -13.76
C ASN A 77 29.43 -8.45 -12.49
N HIS A 78 28.32 -8.84 -11.86
CA HIS A 78 27.81 -8.23 -10.63
C HIS A 78 28.21 -9.01 -9.38
N LEU A 79 28.67 -10.26 -9.49
CA LEU A 79 29.08 -11.07 -8.32
C LEU A 79 30.10 -10.36 -7.41
N PRO A 80 31.11 -9.63 -7.91
CA PRO A 80 32.04 -8.88 -7.07
C PRO A 80 31.38 -7.76 -6.23
N LEU A 81 30.21 -7.28 -6.64
CA LEU A 81 29.47 -6.22 -5.96
C LEU A 81 28.62 -6.74 -4.79
N VAL A 82 28.33 -8.05 -4.76
CA VAL A 82 27.41 -8.64 -3.76
C VAL A 82 27.96 -8.50 -2.35
N LYS A 83 29.22 -8.89 -2.12
CA LYS A 83 29.82 -8.84 -0.78
C LYS A 83 29.91 -7.40 -0.23
N PRO A 84 30.42 -6.39 -0.99
CA PRO A 84 30.39 -5.00 -0.55
C PRO A 84 28.97 -4.45 -0.30
N ALA A 85 27.99 -4.84 -1.13
CA ALA A 85 26.61 -4.41 -0.95
C ALA A 85 26.00 -4.98 0.35
N MET A 86 26.25 -6.26 0.65
CA MET A 86 25.78 -6.88 1.88
C MET A 86 26.47 -6.29 3.12
N GLN A 87 27.78 -6.02 3.06
CA GLN A 87 28.50 -5.33 4.13
C GLN A 87 27.94 -3.92 4.38
N SER A 88 27.68 -3.16 3.31
CA SER A 88 27.07 -1.83 3.47
C SER A 88 25.66 -1.90 4.05
N LEU A 89 24.87 -2.92 3.70
CA LEU A 89 23.53 -3.12 4.25
C LEU A 89 23.60 -3.47 5.74
N GLU A 90 24.54 -4.33 6.13
CA GLU A 90 24.77 -4.74 7.52
C GLU A 90 25.25 -3.56 8.39
N GLU A 91 26.22 -2.79 7.90
CA GLU A 91 26.84 -1.70 8.67
C GLU A 91 25.96 -0.44 8.74
N LYS A 92 25.21 -0.14 7.68
CA LYS A 92 24.51 1.16 7.52
C LYS A 92 22.99 1.02 7.44
N GLY A 93 22.47 -0.18 7.31
CA GLY A 93 21.04 -0.41 7.09
C GLY A 93 20.57 -0.04 5.69
N PHE A 94 19.27 0.22 5.56
CA PHE A 94 18.61 0.62 4.33
C PHE A 94 17.57 1.70 4.59
N ILE A 95 17.18 2.43 3.53
CA ILE A 95 16.12 3.43 3.61
C ILE A 95 14.76 2.73 3.75
N ASN A 96 14.00 3.06 4.79
CA ASN A 96 12.69 2.48 5.07
C ASN A 96 11.57 3.10 4.20
N TYR A 97 11.65 2.91 2.88
CA TYR A 97 10.59 3.37 1.97
C TYR A 97 9.33 2.52 2.11
N PHE A 98 8.16 3.15 1.93
CA PHE A 98 6.96 2.41 1.55
C PHE A 98 7.21 1.71 0.21
N GLY A 99 7.16 0.39 0.21
CA GLY A 99 7.47 -0.41 -0.97
C GLY A 99 6.37 -0.36 -2.05
N PRO A 100 6.66 -0.87 -3.27
CA PRO A 100 5.72 -0.87 -4.39
C PRO A 100 4.36 -1.54 -4.10
N GLN A 101 4.31 -2.47 -3.14
CA GLN A 101 3.10 -3.13 -2.68
C GLN A 101 2.12 -2.18 -1.97
N ARG A 102 2.59 -1.03 -1.47
CA ARG A 102 1.74 0.00 -0.87
C ARG A 102 0.98 0.81 -1.92
N PHE A 103 1.46 0.81 -3.16
CA PHE A 103 0.99 1.70 -4.22
C PHE A 103 0.30 0.92 -5.34
N ALA A 104 -0.82 1.45 -5.83
CA ALA A 104 -1.50 0.94 -7.00
C ALA A 104 -0.83 1.43 -8.30
N SER A 105 -1.30 0.89 -9.42
CA SER A 105 -0.86 1.28 -10.77
C SER A 105 -1.12 2.76 -11.07
N TYR A 106 -2.19 3.35 -10.53
CA TYR A 106 -2.52 4.77 -10.72
C TYR A 106 -1.50 5.71 -10.06
N THR A 107 -0.88 5.29 -8.94
CA THR A 107 0.11 6.11 -8.24
C THR A 107 1.39 6.26 -9.06
N LYS A 108 1.72 5.27 -9.89
CA LYS A 108 2.84 5.36 -10.86
C LYS A 108 2.61 6.43 -11.93
N GLN A 109 1.37 6.88 -12.09
CA GLN A 109 0.96 7.92 -13.04
C GLN A 109 0.64 9.25 -12.32
N ASN A 110 1.05 9.41 -11.05
CA ASN A 110 0.75 10.57 -10.20
C ASN A 110 -0.76 10.85 -10.03
N MET A 111 -1.59 9.81 -10.10
CA MET A 111 -3.01 9.91 -9.76
C MET A 111 -3.22 9.43 -8.33
N HIS A 112 -3.93 10.21 -7.51
CA HIS A 112 -4.03 9.95 -6.07
C HIS A 112 -5.51 10.02 -5.61
N PRO A 113 -6.26 8.91 -5.67
CA PRO A 113 -7.67 8.92 -5.23
C PRO A 113 -7.79 9.30 -3.74
N GLY A 114 -6.82 8.92 -2.89
CA GLY A 114 -6.76 9.35 -1.49
C GLY A 114 -6.69 10.87 -1.29
N LEU A 115 -6.01 11.60 -2.18
CA LEU A 115 -5.97 13.06 -2.16
C LEU A 115 -7.36 13.65 -2.47
N HIS A 116 -8.02 13.13 -3.49
CA HIS A 116 -9.37 13.55 -3.84
C HIS A 116 -10.37 13.25 -2.72
N LEU A 117 -10.25 12.09 -2.07
CA LEU A 117 -11.04 11.78 -0.88
C LEU A 117 -10.79 12.77 0.26
N LEU A 118 -9.55 13.18 0.53
CA LEU A 118 -9.25 14.22 1.53
C LEU A 118 -9.88 15.57 1.17
N LYS A 119 -9.95 15.92 -0.11
CA LYS A 119 -10.56 17.17 -0.61
C LYS A 119 -12.09 17.14 -0.67
N GLY A 120 -12.72 15.96 -0.49
CA GLY A 120 -14.17 15.78 -0.68
C GLY A 120 -14.57 15.64 -2.16
N GLU A 121 -13.61 15.40 -3.05
CA GLU A 121 -13.80 15.27 -4.49
C GLU A 121 -14.12 13.80 -4.87
N PHE A 122 -15.22 13.27 -4.34
CA PHE A 122 -15.58 11.85 -4.43
C PHE A 122 -15.65 11.33 -5.87
N ARG A 123 -16.32 12.06 -6.77
CA ARG A 123 -16.41 11.70 -8.19
C ARG A 123 -15.03 11.60 -8.87
N ALA A 124 -14.08 12.47 -8.51
CA ALA A 124 -12.72 12.41 -9.05
C ALA A 124 -11.97 11.16 -8.54
N ALA A 125 -12.09 10.84 -7.24
CA ALA A 125 -11.54 9.63 -6.67
C ALA A 125 -12.09 8.35 -7.34
N ALA A 126 -13.41 8.29 -7.55
CA ALA A 126 -14.08 7.17 -8.23
C ALA A 126 -13.57 7.02 -9.68
N ASN A 127 -13.50 8.12 -10.42
CA ASN A 127 -13.01 8.11 -11.80
C ASN A 127 -11.59 7.54 -11.93
N ILE A 128 -10.66 7.91 -11.05
CA ILE A 128 -9.29 7.37 -11.08
C ILE A 128 -9.30 5.85 -10.91
N ILE A 129 -10.00 5.33 -9.90
CA ILE A 129 -10.03 3.89 -9.59
C ILE A 129 -10.64 3.09 -10.75
N VAL A 130 -11.73 3.61 -11.33
CA VAL A 130 -12.43 2.99 -12.45
C VAL A 130 -11.64 3.09 -13.75
N GLN A 131 -11.03 4.24 -14.06
CA GLN A 131 -10.16 4.40 -15.24
C GLN A 131 -8.96 3.47 -15.19
N GLN A 132 -8.36 3.28 -14.00
CA GLN A 132 -7.21 2.41 -13.84
C GLN A 132 -7.51 0.95 -14.26
N PHE A 133 -8.71 0.45 -13.99
CA PHE A 133 -9.14 -0.87 -14.48
C PHE A 133 -9.03 -0.99 -16.00
N TYR A 134 -9.57 -0.01 -16.73
CA TYR A 134 -9.55 -0.01 -18.19
C TYR A 134 -8.12 0.12 -18.73
N MET A 135 -7.28 0.95 -18.10
CA MET A 135 -5.87 1.08 -18.46
C MET A 135 -5.10 -0.23 -18.28
N ASP A 136 -5.29 -0.90 -17.13
CA ASP A 136 -4.63 -2.18 -16.86
C ASP A 136 -5.12 -3.29 -17.81
N SER A 137 -6.41 -3.28 -18.15
CA SER A 137 -6.98 -4.17 -19.16
C SER A 137 -6.36 -3.94 -20.54
N ASP A 138 -6.19 -2.68 -20.95
CA ASP A 138 -5.59 -2.31 -22.23
C ASP A 138 -4.10 -2.71 -22.29
N ILE A 139 -3.35 -2.47 -21.21
CA ILE A 139 -1.95 -2.91 -21.08
C ILE A 139 -1.84 -4.45 -21.17
N ALA A 140 -2.73 -5.16 -20.49
CA ALA A 140 -2.77 -6.63 -20.53
C ALA A 140 -3.17 -7.18 -21.91
N ALA A 141 -4.08 -6.50 -22.62
CA ALA A 141 -4.41 -6.82 -24.01
C ALA A 141 -3.21 -6.61 -24.94
N GLU A 142 -2.50 -5.50 -24.77
CA GLU A 142 -1.32 -5.20 -25.59
C GLU A 142 -0.17 -6.19 -25.37
N LYS A 143 0.08 -6.58 -24.11
CA LYS A 143 1.08 -7.60 -23.77
C LYS A 143 0.77 -8.95 -24.46
N ARG A 144 -0.52 -9.32 -24.55
CA ARG A 144 -0.96 -10.52 -25.28
C ARG A 144 -0.74 -10.40 -26.78
N ARG A 145 -0.93 -9.21 -27.36
CA ARG A 145 -0.71 -8.97 -28.80
C ARG A 145 0.76 -9.04 -29.21
N ARG A 146 1.65 -8.41 -28.42
CA ARG A 146 3.07 -8.27 -28.79
C ARG A 146 3.99 -9.40 -28.30
N GLY A 147 3.51 -10.27 -27.40
CA GLY A 147 4.34 -11.33 -26.81
C GLY A 147 5.47 -10.83 -25.89
N ALA A 148 5.63 -9.52 -25.71
CA ALA A 148 6.58 -8.89 -24.82
C ALA A 148 5.87 -7.79 -23.99
N GLY A 149 6.26 -7.67 -22.72
CA GLY A 149 5.84 -6.54 -21.89
C GLY A 149 6.33 -5.22 -22.50
N PHE A 150 5.57 -4.14 -22.28
CA PHE A 150 5.88 -2.80 -22.79
C PHE A 150 7.36 -2.45 -22.59
N VAL A 151 8.10 -2.19 -23.67
CA VAL A 151 9.44 -1.59 -23.57
C VAL A 151 9.21 -0.16 -23.08
N LYS A 152 9.71 0.12 -21.88
CA LYS A 152 9.70 1.42 -21.22
C LYS A 152 10.21 2.54 -22.15
N MET A 153 9.36 3.22 -22.92
CA MET A 153 9.67 4.53 -23.52
C MET A 153 9.54 5.61 -22.43
N TYR A 154 10.59 5.84 -21.66
CA TYR A 154 10.62 6.81 -20.54
C TYR A 154 11.27 8.16 -20.91
N HIS A 155 11.33 8.57 -22.18
CA HIS A 155 12.12 9.75 -22.58
C HIS A 155 11.37 10.88 -23.31
N SER A 156 10.06 10.82 -23.47
CA SER A 156 9.30 11.95 -24.03
C SER A 156 8.60 12.75 -22.93
N LYS A 157 9.30 13.72 -22.34
CA LYS A 157 8.78 14.77 -21.42
C LYS A 157 7.69 15.68 -22.05
N ALA A 158 7.13 15.33 -23.22
CA ALA A 158 6.37 16.25 -24.06
C ALA A 158 5.07 15.69 -24.67
N MET A 159 4.66 14.45 -24.36
CA MET A 159 3.40 13.89 -24.88
C MET A 159 2.44 13.63 -23.73
N GLY A 160 1.54 14.60 -23.49
CA GLY A 160 0.41 14.42 -22.60
C GLY A 160 -0.39 13.17 -22.98
N PHE A 161 -0.73 12.37 -21.98
CA PHE A 161 -1.55 11.19 -22.17
C PHE A 161 -2.95 11.64 -22.62
N ARG A 162 -3.35 11.34 -23.87
CA ARG A 162 -4.75 11.49 -24.27
C ARG A 162 -5.54 10.41 -23.54
N ILE A 163 -6.38 10.82 -22.60
CA ILE A 163 -7.45 9.98 -22.06
C ILE A 163 -8.36 9.66 -23.26
N PRO A 164 -8.55 8.38 -23.65
CA PRO A 164 -9.50 8.04 -24.69
C PRO A 164 -10.90 8.44 -24.22
N ASP A 165 -11.63 9.21 -25.03
CA ASP A 165 -13.04 9.49 -24.79
C ASP A 165 -13.81 8.18 -24.60
N ARG A 166 -14.54 8.10 -23.48
CA ARG A 166 -15.27 6.89 -23.02
C ARG A 166 -16.36 6.40 -23.99
N ILE A 167 -16.70 7.17 -25.03
CA ILE A 167 -17.95 7.02 -25.76
C ILE A 167 -17.82 6.23 -27.09
N LYS A 168 -16.62 5.92 -27.60
CA LYS A 168 -16.49 5.37 -28.98
C LYS A 168 -15.42 4.28 -29.21
N LEU A 169 -15.29 3.25 -28.36
CA LEU A 169 -14.45 2.09 -28.68
C LEU A 169 -15.05 0.73 -28.24
N ASP A 170 -15.87 0.18 -29.13
CA ASP A 170 -15.99 -1.22 -29.57
C ASP A 170 -15.85 -2.38 -28.55
N ALA A 171 -17.01 -2.93 -28.17
CA ALA A 171 -17.46 -4.35 -28.13
C ALA A 171 -16.53 -5.52 -27.70
N LYS A 172 -15.27 -5.30 -27.35
CA LYS A 172 -14.32 -6.36 -26.94
C LYS A 172 -13.54 -6.01 -25.67
N ARG A 173 -13.90 -4.90 -25.00
CA ARG A 173 -13.33 -4.51 -23.71
C ARG A 173 -13.91 -5.39 -22.60
N ARG A 174 -13.04 -5.84 -21.69
CA ARG A 174 -13.44 -6.48 -20.44
C ARG A 174 -14.37 -5.53 -19.68
N SER A 175 -15.52 -6.01 -19.24
CA SER A 175 -16.41 -5.23 -18.38
C SER A 175 -15.87 -5.22 -16.95
N ILE A 176 -16.12 -4.13 -16.22
CA ILE A 176 -15.82 -4.07 -14.78
C ILE A 176 -16.66 -5.10 -14.02
N ALA A 177 -17.90 -5.35 -14.44
CA ALA A 177 -18.78 -6.31 -13.79
C ALA A 177 -18.20 -7.75 -13.80
N GLU A 178 -17.53 -8.17 -14.87
CA GLU A 178 -17.00 -9.53 -15.00
C GLU A 178 -15.56 -9.69 -14.47
N HIS A 179 -14.79 -8.61 -14.47
CA HIS A 179 -13.34 -8.68 -14.27
C HIS A 179 -12.77 -7.68 -13.27
N GLY A 180 -13.58 -6.72 -12.82
CA GLY A 180 -13.20 -5.73 -11.83
C GLY A 180 -13.25 -6.28 -10.41
N THR A 181 -12.63 -5.56 -9.48
CA THR A 181 -12.81 -5.80 -8.05
C THR A 181 -14.18 -5.32 -7.59
N ALA A 182 -14.65 -5.79 -6.43
CA ALA A 182 -15.89 -5.29 -5.82
C ALA A 182 -15.87 -3.75 -5.67
N LEU A 183 -14.73 -3.18 -5.27
CA LEU A 183 -14.53 -1.73 -5.18
C LEU A 183 -14.74 -1.05 -6.55
N GLN A 184 -14.12 -1.57 -7.62
CA GLN A 184 -14.27 -1.02 -8.97
C GLN A 184 -15.70 -1.11 -9.46
N SER A 185 -16.40 -2.23 -9.21
CA SER A 185 -17.79 -2.40 -9.59
C SER A 185 -18.72 -1.43 -8.88
N ILE A 186 -18.55 -1.24 -7.56
CA ILE A 186 -19.34 -0.29 -6.77
C ILE A 186 -19.16 1.14 -7.31
N LEU A 187 -17.91 1.53 -7.55
CA LEU A 187 -17.59 2.88 -8.02
C LEU A 187 -18.01 3.12 -9.47
N ASP A 188 -17.96 2.10 -10.33
CA ASP A 188 -18.47 2.19 -11.70
C ASP A 188 -20.00 2.37 -11.71
N SER A 189 -20.73 1.62 -10.89
CA SER A 189 -22.18 1.82 -10.71
C SER A 189 -22.50 3.20 -10.14
N ALA A 190 -21.72 3.70 -9.18
CA ALA A 190 -21.91 5.03 -8.62
C ALA A 190 -21.68 6.13 -9.66
N LEU A 191 -20.65 6.00 -10.51
CA LEU A 191 -20.40 6.92 -11.62
C LEU A 191 -21.54 6.92 -12.64
N GLN A 192 -22.03 5.73 -13.04
CA GLN A 192 -23.16 5.61 -13.96
C GLN A 192 -24.44 6.26 -13.38
N ALA A 193 -24.76 5.99 -12.11
CA ALA A 193 -25.89 6.62 -11.43
C ALA A 193 -25.74 8.15 -11.37
N ALA A 194 -24.54 8.63 -11.11
CA ALA A 194 -24.27 10.06 -11.04
C ALA A 194 -24.39 10.75 -12.40
N THR A 195 -24.08 10.09 -13.51
CA THR A 195 -24.33 10.59 -14.88
C THR A 195 -25.83 10.64 -15.20
N LEU A 196 -26.61 9.61 -14.84
CA LEU A 196 -28.06 9.61 -15.06
C LEU A 196 -28.77 10.73 -14.28
N LEU A 197 -28.32 11.03 -13.07
CA LEU A 197 -28.89 12.13 -12.26
C LEU A 197 -28.54 13.53 -12.80
N GLU A 198 -27.44 13.69 -13.55
CA GLU A 198 -27.11 14.96 -14.20
C GLU A 198 -28.00 15.24 -15.41
N GLU A 199 -28.55 14.20 -16.05
CA GLU A 199 -29.51 14.33 -17.14
C GLU A 199 -30.92 14.69 -16.61
N ASP A 200 -31.24 14.32 -15.37
CA ASP A 200 -32.48 14.64 -14.67
C ASP A 200 -32.34 15.94 -13.82
N GLU A 201 -32.21 17.10 -14.48
CA GLU A 201 -32.00 18.41 -13.82
C GLU A 201 -33.09 18.82 -12.78
N GLU A 202 -34.22 18.11 -12.69
CA GLU A 202 -35.38 18.49 -11.88
C GLU A 202 -35.29 18.13 -10.38
N LYS A 203 -34.26 17.41 -9.90
CA LYS A 203 -34.16 16.97 -8.49
C LYS A 203 -33.01 17.63 -7.73
N GLY A 204 -33.21 18.90 -7.38
CA GLY A 204 -32.24 19.78 -6.70
C GLY A 204 -31.85 19.47 -5.24
N SER A 205 -31.74 18.22 -4.80
CA SER A 205 -31.16 17.88 -3.47
C SER A 205 -30.81 16.38 -3.31
N SER A 206 -30.36 15.67 -4.34
CA SER A 206 -29.84 14.31 -4.16
C SER A 206 -28.40 14.33 -3.64
N ILE A 207 -28.07 13.37 -2.77
CA ILE A 207 -26.68 13.10 -2.36
C ILE A 207 -25.94 12.56 -3.59
N ASP A 208 -24.71 13.02 -3.85
CA ASP A 208 -23.89 12.49 -4.96
C ASP A 208 -23.72 10.97 -4.79
N PRO A 209 -24.12 10.12 -5.75
CA PRO A 209 -23.96 8.68 -5.65
C PRO A 209 -22.51 8.26 -5.39
N CYS A 210 -21.52 9.01 -5.88
CA CYS A 210 -20.11 8.75 -5.60
C CYS A 210 -19.77 9.01 -4.14
N GLU A 211 -20.29 10.10 -3.56
CA GLU A 211 -20.16 10.38 -2.14
C GLU A 211 -20.81 9.28 -1.31
N GLU A 212 -22.06 8.92 -1.60
CA GLU A 212 -22.76 7.84 -0.90
C GLU A 212 -22.00 6.50 -0.98
N ALA A 213 -21.47 6.16 -2.16
CA ALA A 213 -20.67 4.96 -2.35
C ALA A 213 -19.45 4.93 -1.43
N PHE A 214 -18.65 5.99 -1.39
CA PHE A 214 -17.46 6.03 -0.51
C PHE A 214 -17.83 6.05 0.98
N LEU A 215 -18.86 6.81 1.35
CA LEU A 215 -19.22 7.01 2.76
C LEU A 215 -19.92 5.81 3.39
N ARG A 216 -20.76 5.11 2.62
CA ARG A 216 -21.69 4.10 3.17
C ARG A 216 -21.48 2.69 2.63
N VAL A 217 -21.01 2.55 1.39
CA VAL A 217 -20.92 1.23 0.73
C VAL A 217 -19.50 0.67 0.79
N VAL A 218 -18.51 1.44 0.32
CA VAL A 218 -17.08 1.08 0.37
C VAL A 218 -16.59 0.99 1.80
N GLY A 219 -17.07 1.90 2.65
CA GLY A 219 -16.79 1.94 4.08
C GLY A 219 -15.46 2.62 4.43
N PRO A 220 -15.32 3.07 5.70
CA PRO A 220 -14.24 3.94 6.13
C PRO A 220 -12.85 3.30 6.05
N ASN A 221 -12.74 1.98 6.28
CA ASN A 221 -11.45 1.28 6.29
C ASN A 221 -10.81 1.20 4.90
N ALA A 222 -11.60 0.99 3.84
CA ALA A 222 -11.07 0.99 2.48
C ALA A 222 -10.64 2.39 2.04
N CYS A 223 -11.44 3.41 2.36
CA CYS A 223 -11.09 4.81 2.12
C CYS A 223 -9.84 5.23 2.91
N LEU A 224 -9.67 4.74 4.14
CA LEU A 224 -8.49 4.93 4.96
C LEU A 224 -7.22 4.43 4.25
N MET A 225 -7.29 3.27 3.61
CA MET A 225 -6.15 2.72 2.86
C MET A 225 -5.79 3.57 1.66
N LEU A 226 -6.78 4.12 0.93
CA LEU A 226 -6.54 5.03 -0.20
C LEU A 226 -5.88 6.34 0.26
N VAL A 227 -6.35 6.91 1.38
CA VAL A 227 -5.74 8.10 2.00
C VAL A 227 -4.32 7.79 2.46
N HIS A 228 -4.09 6.65 3.11
CA HIS A 228 -2.74 6.25 3.52
C HIS A 228 -1.81 6.10 2.32
N GLU A 229 -2.25 5.48 1.23
CA GLU A 229 -1.43 5.35 0.03
C GLU A 229 -0.91 6.71 -0.44
N PHE A 230 -1.78 7.72 -0.47
CA PHE A 230 -1.38 9.10 -0.78
C PHE A 230 -0.37 9.67 0.22
N LEU A 231 -0.61 9.52 1.52
CA LEU A 231 0.31 10.03 2.55
C LEU A 231 1.69 9.34 2.49
N ALA A 232 1.72 8.04 2.22
CA ALA A 232 2.93 7.25 2.03
C ALA A 232 3.71 7.72 0.78
N PHE A 233 3.01 8.08 -0.29
CA PHE A 233 3.63 8.64 -1.49
C PHE A 233 4.31 9.98 -1.18
N VAL A 234 3.61 10.88 -0.50
CA VAL A 234 4.16 12.17 -0.06
C VAL A 234 5.37 11.98 0.85
N TRP A 235 5.30 11.03 1.79
CA TRP A 235 6.40 10.74 2.71
C TRP A 235 7.65 10.22 1.97
N ASN A 236 7.49 9.26 1.06
CA ASN A 236 8.59 8.76 0.24
C ASN A 236 9.26 9.90 -0.56
N ASP A 237 8.48 10.83 -1.12
CA ASP A 237 9.00 11.98 -1.85
C ASP A 237 9.78 12.94 -0.94
N ILE A 238 9.26 13.25 0.24
CA ILE A 238 9.95 14.09 1.24
C ILE A 238 11.27 13.46 1.69
N VAL A 239 11.27 12.16 1.97
CA VAL A 239 12.48 11.41 2.37
C VAL A 239 13.53 11.49 1.27
N ASN A 240 13.14 11.25 0.02
CA ASN A 240 14.04 11.36 -1.12
C ASN A 240 14.58 12.80 -1.27
N GLN A 241 13.73 13.83 -1.14
CA GLN A 241 14.17 15.23 -1.19
C GLN A 241 15.13 15.57 -0.04
N ARG A 242 14.87 15.09 1.18
CA ARG A 242 15.76 15.28 2.35
C ARG A 242 17.13 14.68 2.07
N PHE A 243 17.19 13.46 1.55
CA PHE A 243 18.47 12.80 1.24
C PHE A 243 19.23 13.48 0.11
N GLN A 244 18.54 13.92 -0.95
CA GLN A 244 19.19 14.68 -2.02
C GLN A 244 19.80 15.98 -1.52
N ARG A 245 19.18 16.62 -0.51
CA ARG A 245 19.62 17.91 0.01
C ARG A 245 20.69 17.82 1.11
N TYR A 246 20.63 16.81 1.97
CA TYR A 246 21.46 16.73 3.18
C TYR A 246 22.33 15.48 3.28
N GLY A 247 22.13 14.49 2.39
CA GLY A 247 22.79 13.19 2.45
C GLY A 247 21.97 12.14 3.20
N THR A 248 22.22 10.86 2.87
CA THR A 248 21.43 9.71 3.34
C THR A 248 21.53 9.49 4.85
N PHE A 249 22.74 9.60 5.42
CA PHE A 249 23.01 9.26 6.83
C PHE A 249 23.17 10.48 7.73
N ALA A 250 22.80 11.67 7.24
CA ALA A 250 22.95 12.91 8.00
C ALA A 250 21.87 13.03 9.08
N VAL A 251 22.29 13.37 10.30
CA VAL A 251 21.43 13.86 11.39
C VAL A 251 21.59 15.37 11.47
N LEU A 252 20.49 16.10 11.37
CA LEU A 252 20.45 17.55 11.37
C LEU A 252 20.00 18.08 12.73
N PRO A 253 20.55 19.21 13.22
CA PRO A 253 19.94 19.94 14.32
C PRO A 253 18.45 20.19 14.01
N GLY A 254 17.57 19.89 14.96
CA GLY A 254 16.12 19.99 14.80
C GLY A 254 15.44 18.77 14.18
N ASP A 255 16.15 17.71 13.80
CA ASP A 255 15.51 16.45 13.42
C ASP A 255 14.70 15.87 14.58
N LEU A 256 13.57 15.23 14.27
CA LEU A 256 12.85 14.44 15.24
C LEU A 256 13.57 13.12 15.43
N VAL A 257 13.86 12.75 16.68
CA VAL A 257 14.50 11.49 17.04
C VAL A 257 13.75 10.79 18.17
N ARG A 258 13.67 9.46 18.12
CA ARG A 258 13.07 8.67 19.21
C ARG A 258 13.85 8.89 20.50
N ARG A 259 13.14 9.17 21.61
CA ARG A 259 13.79 9.28 22.93
C ARG A 259 14.29 7.92 23.43
N ASN A 260 13.51 6.87 23.19
CA ASN A 260 13.86 5.50 23.50
C ASN A 260 13.66 4.65 22.23
N PRO A 261 14.72 4.43 21.44
CA PRO A 261 14.66 3.59 20.23
C PRO A 261 14.27 2.14 20.52
N LEU A 262 14.45 1.67 21.76
CA LEU A 262 14.11 0.31 22.18
C LEU A 262 12.71 0.17 22.78
N ALA A 263 11.93 1.26 22.77
CA ALA A 263 10.56 1.22 23.28
C ALA A 263 9.68 0.30 22.42
N SER A 264 8.92 -0.59 23.06
CA SER A 264 7.92 -1.41 22.36
C SER A 264 6.88 -0.51 21.68
N PRO A 265 6.39 -0.84 20.46
CA PRO A 265 5.33 -0.08 19.76
C PRO A 265 4.07 0.18 20.59
N HIS A 266 3.77 -0.70 21.56
CA HIS A 266 2.62 -0.59 22.45
C HIS A 266 2.86 0.28 23.69
N SER A 267 4.12 0.64 23.95
CA SER A 267 4.48 1.50 25.07
C SER A 267 4.13 2.96 24.79
N LYS A 268 3.83 3.72 25.85
CA LYS A 268 3.69 5.18 25.76
C LYS A 268 5.00 5.86 25.35
N GLU A 269 6.14 5.19 25.52
CA GLU A 269 7.46 5.72 25.20
C GLU A 269 7.75 5.73 23.70
N TYR A 270 7.14 4.82 22.93
CA TYR A 270 7.38 4.72 21.48
C TYR A 270 7.07 6.01 20.71
N GLN A 271 6.09 6.79 21.18
CA GLN A 271 5.67 8.07 20.58
C GLN A 271 6.42 9.29 21.14
N ASN A 272 7.37 9.08 22.05
CA ASN A 272 8.12 10.17 22.65
C ASN A 272 9.31 10.56 21.78
N VAL A 273 9.09 11.49 20.87
CA VAL A 273 10.17 12.16 20.13
C VAL A 273 10.67 13.42 20.80
N VAL A 274 11.95 13.69 20.55
CA VAL A 274 12.66 14.92 20.91
C VAL A 274 13.35 15.50 19.68
N PHE A 275 13.75 16.77 19.75
CA PHE A 275 14.56 17.38 18.70
C PHE A 275 16.05 17.08 18.93
N ALA A 276 16.74 16.65 17.87
CA ALA A 276 18.18 16.46 17.88
C ALA A 276 18.88 17.82 18.07
N SER A 277 19.57 17.99 19.19
CA SER A 277 20.36 19.19 19.45
C SER A 277 21.73 19.10 18.79
N LYS A 278 22.30 20.24 18.39
CA LYS A 278 23.66 20.30 17.83
C LYS A 278 24.69 19.63 18.76
N SER A 279 24.66 19.95 20.05
CA SER A 279 25.55 19.31 21.03
C SER A 279 25.33 17.80 21.16
N GLY A 280 24.10 17.31 20.99
CA GLY A 280 23.81 15.87 21.01
C GLY A 280 24.39 15.17 19.78
N ILE A 281 24.27 15.78 18.62
CA ILE A 281 24.85 15.28 17.36
C ILE A 281 26.37 15.25 17.44
N ASP A 282 27.01 16.35 17.89
CA ASP A 282 28.47 16.44 18.03
C ASP A 282 29.05 15.40 19.01
N LYS A 283 28.24 14.96 19.99
CA LYS A 283 28.60 13.91 20.96
C LYS A 283 28.26 12.49 20.47
N GLY A 284 27.73 12.30 19.26
CA GLY A 284 27.32 11.01 18.74
C GLY A 284 26.11 10.40 19.46
N LYS A 285 25.26 11.22 20.09
CA LYS A 285 24.09 10.74 20.85
C LYS A 285 23.01 10.12 19.96
N TYR A 286 22.95 10.55 18.70
CA TYR A 286 21.93 10.13 17.75
C TYR A 286 22.60 9.56 16.50
N THR A 287 22.00 8.51 15.98
CA THR A 287 22.32 7.90 14.69
C THR A 287 21.21 8.20 13.70
N PHE A 288 21.46 7.94 12.41
CA PHE A 288 20.43 8.13 11.39
C PHE A 288 19.20 7.24 11.62
N SER A 289 19.38 6.06 12.23
CA SER A 289 18.29 5.13 12.56
C SER A 289 17.36 5.68 13.65
N ASP A 290 17.83 6.63 14.47
CA ASP A 290 16.99 7.29 15.46
C ASP A 290 16.09 8.37 14.84
N VAL A 291 16.43 8.85 13.64
CA VAL A 291 15.72 9.94 12.96
C VAL A 291 14.41 9.44 12.37
N VAL A 292 13.35 10.18 12.66
CA VAL A 292 11.99 9.86 12.23
C VAL A 292 11.36 11.04 11.52
N LEU A 293 10.54 10.74 10.51
CA LEU A 293 9.75 11.74 9.80
C LEU A 293 8.25 11.40 9.90
N PRO A 294 7.38 12.37 10.21
CA PRO A 294 5.95 12.12 10.33
C PRO A 294 5.29 11.96 8.96
N LEU A 295 4.26 11.11 8.87
CA LEU A 295 3.28 11.22 7.79
C LEU A 295 2.50 12.55 7.94
N PRO A 296 2.17 13.28 6.86
CA PRO A 296 1.37 14.50 6.96
C PRO A 296 0.02 14.25 7.64
N GLY A 297 -0.36 15.10 8.60
CA GLY A 297 -1.60 14.91 9.34
C GLY A 297 -1.94 15.96 10.39
N VAL A 298 -3.02 15.74 11.15
CA VAL A 298 -3.39 16.62 12.27
C VAL A 298 -2.46 16.43 13.44
N GLY A 299 -2.01 17.54 14.01
CA GLY A 299 -1.31 17.53 15.30
C GLY A 299 0.08 16.90 15.26
N ILE A 300 0.61 16.63 14.06
CA ILE A 300 1.98 16.13 13.91
C ILE A 300 2.98 17.20 14.34
N ARG A 301 4.12 16.75 14.86
CA ARG A 301 5.30 17.61 15.05
C ARG A 301 6.13 17.51 13.79
N LEU A 302 6.55 18.66 13.23
CA LEU A 302 7.47 18.71 12.11
C LEU A 302 8.90 18.94 12.63
N PRO A 303 9.94 18.52 11.89
CA PRO A 303 11.33 18.81 12.24
C PRO A 303 11.59 20.33 12.37
N GLU A 304 12.37 20.73 13.37
CA GLU A 304 12.80 22.13 13.57
C GLU A 304 14.01 22.49 12.68
N ASN A 305 13.90 22.17 11.39
CA ASN A 305 14.88 22.51 10.36
C ASN A 305 14.21 22.62 8.99
N HIS A 306 15.02 22.89 7.96
CA HIS A 306 14.59 23.08 6.57
C HIS A 306 13.92 21.84 5.92
N THR A 307 13.88 20.68 6.60
CA THR A 307 13.04 19.55 6.19
C THR A 307 11.55 19.92 6.24
N THR A 308 11.13 20.81 7.15
CA THR A 308 9.75 21.32 7.19
C THR A 308 9.35 22.03 5.90
N ASP A 309 10.27 22.76 5.26
CA ASP A 309 9.99 23.41 3.98
C ASP A 309 9.69 22.39 2.88
N LEU A 310 10.32 21.20 2.93
CA LEU A 310 10.05 20.12 1.98
C LEU A 310 8.61 19.62 2.11
N TYR A 311 8.09 19.50 3.33
CA TYR A 311 6.67 19.17 3.56
C TYR A 311 5.75 20.22 2.94
N ILE A 312 5.98 21.49 3.29
CA ILE A 312 5.13 22.62 2.88
C ILE A 312 5.08 22.72 1.36
N VAL A 313 6.25 22.73 0.71
CA VAL A 313 6.37 22.87 -0.75
C VAL A 313 5.76 21.67 -1.47
N THR A 314 5.99 20.44 -0.99
CA THR A 314 5.47 19.22 -1.62
C THR A 314 3.94 19.17 -1.57
N LEU A 315 3.36 19.43 -0.40
CA LEU A 315 1.90 19.45 -0.23
C LEU A 315 1.26 20.62 -1.00
N GLN A 316 1.91 21.79 -1.05
CA GLN A 316 1.43 22.92 -1.84
C GLN A 316 1.38 22.59 -3.34
N ARG A 317 2.37 21.88 -3.89
CA ARG A 317 2.35 21.41 -5.30
C ARG A 317 1.17 20.48 -5.60
N MET A 318 0.64 19.80 -4.57
CA MET A 318 -0.53 18.93 -4.67
C MET A 318 -1.85 19.66 -4.36
N GLY A 319 -1.81 20.98 -4.18
CA GLY A 319 -2.95 21.83 -3.87
C GLY A 319 -3.41 21.73 -2.41
N ILE A 320 -2.54 21.33 -1.49
CA ILE A 320 -2.81 21.34 -0.05
C ILE A 320 -2.05 22.53 0.59
N LEU A 321 -2.80 23.55 0.99
CA LEU A 321 -2.24 24.79 1.53
C LEU A 321 -1.87 24.66 3.00
N PHE A 322 -0.68 25.16 3.35
CA PHE A 322 -0.21 25.25 4.73
C PHE A 322 -0.75 26.53 5.38
N ASN A 323 -1.32 26.40 6.57
CA ASN A 323 -1.78 27.54 7.36
C ASN A 323 -0.63 28.03 8.26
N PRO A 324 -0.04 29.20 8.00
CA PRO A 324 1.12 29.70 8.74
C PRO A 324 0.78 30.10 10.19
N GLU A 325 -0.45 30.56 10.45
CA GLU A 325 -0.89 30.95 11.79
C GLU A 325 -0.97 29.75 12.72
N SER A 326 -1.54 28.66 12.20
CA SER A 326 -1.79 27.46 13.00
C SER A 326 -0.72 26.37 12.83
N LYS A 327 0.28 26.62 11.97
CA LYS A 327 1.38 25.73 11.58
C LYS A 327 0.94 24.31 11.19
N GLN A 328 -0.19 24.20 10.50
CA GLN A 328 -0.80 22.92 10.12
C GLN A 328 -1.49 23.03 8.75
N TRP A 329 -1.90 21.89 8.19
CA TRP A 329 -2.75 21.85 7.00
C TRP A 329 -4.21 21.62 7.41
N ASP A 330 -5.06 22.60 7.09
CA ASP A 330 -6.47 22.59 7.54
C ASP A 330 -7.29 21.43 6.92
N ILE A 331 -6.85 20.87 5.79
CA ILE A 331 -7.49 19.70 5.16
C ILE A 331 -7.55 18.50 6.09
N PHE A 332 -6.59 18.36 7.01
CA PHE A 332 -6.57 17.24 7.94
C PHE A 332 -7.45 17.49 9.17
N ARG A 333 -7.78 18.75 9.50
CA ARG A 333 -8.49 19.07 10.74
C ARG A 333 -9.97 18.66 10.69
N PRO A 334 -10.53 18.15 11.80
CA PRO A 334 -11.97 18.13 11.97
C PRO A 334 -12.51 19.56 11.91
N ARG A 335 -13.48 19.85 11.03
CA ARG A 335 -14.27 21.07 11.20
C ARG A 335 -15.12 20.92 12.46
N ARG A 336 -14.94 21.82 13.43
CA ARG A 336 -15.89 21.97 14.55
C ARG A 336 -17.24 22.33 13.93
N SER A 337 -18.29 21.56 14.23
CA SER A 337 -19.65 22.02 13.96
C SER A 337 -19.82 23.38 14.64
N PHE A 338 -19.97 24.44 13.86
CA PHE A 338 -20.52 25.68 14.36
C PHE A 338 -21.99 25.37 14.70
N ASN A 339 -22.25 25.03 15.97
CA ASN A 339 -23.58 25.19 16.55
C ASN A 339 -23.79 26.70 16.70
N GLY A 340 -24.25 27.34 15.63
CA GLY A 340 -24.56 28.75 15.56
C GLY A 340 -25.64 28.95 14.50
N GLU A 341 -26.87 29.08 14.97
CA GLU A 341 -28.08 29.34 14.20
C GLU A 341 -27.85 30.41 13.13
N SER A 342 -27.89 30.01 11.86
CA SER A 342 -28.24 30.90 10.75
C SER A 342 -28.62 30.04 9.54
N SER A 343 -29.93 29.98 9.32
CA SER A 343 -30.58 29.49 8.12
C SER A 343 -30.09 30.24 6.88
N GLY A 344 -29.65 29.52 5.85
CA GLY A 344 -29.61 30.03 4.48
C GLY A 344 -28.23 30.22 3.88
N GLN A 345 -27.61 29.12 3.42
CA GLN A 345 -26.88 28.97 2.15
C GLN A 345 -26.04 27.69 2.24
N ARG A 346 -26.47 26.63 1.55
CA ARG A 346 -25.64 25.45 1.30
C ARG A 346 -24.49 25.88 0.38
N VAL A 347 -23.38 26.32 0.96
CA VAL A 347 -22.14 26.53 0.22
C VAL A 347 -21.53 25.16 -0.06
N ALA A 348 -21.41 24.82 -1.34
CA ALA A 348 -20.75 23.60 -1.81
C ALA A 348 -19.34 23.48 -1.21
N GLY A 349 -19.14 22.47 -0.36
CA GLY A 349 -17.89 22.29 0.37
C GLY A 349 -18.03 21.28 1.49
N ILE A 350 -18.46 20.05 1.16
CA ILE A 350 -18.52 18.95 2.10
C ILE A 350 -17.07 18.56 2.45
N SER A 351 -16.60 19.04 3.61
CA SER A 351 -15.31 18.63 4.16
C SER A 351 -15.33 17.13 4.38
N SER A 352 -14.36 16.46 3.79
CA SER A 352 -14.18 15.02 3.87
C SER A 352 -14.28 14.48 5.29
N PRO A 353 -15.06 13.40 5.56
CA PRO A 353 -15.04 12.75 6.88
C PRO A 353 -13.68 12.10 7.16
N TYR A 354 -12.81 12.02 6.15
CA TYR A 354 -11.53 11.34 6.23
C TYR A 354 -10.46 12.12 7.01
N HIS A 355 -10.80 13.28 7.56
CA HIS A 355 -9.90 14.11 8.39
C HIS A 355 -9.32 13.35 9.61
N ARG A 356 -10.11 12.46 10.25
CA ARG A 356 -9.67 11.67 11.43
C ARG A 356 -8.54 10.70 11.12
N PHE A 357 -8.39 10.32 9.86
CA PHE A 357 -7.48 9.27 9.42
C PHE A 357 -6.02 9.71 9.30
N SER A 358 -5.79 11.00 9.42
CA SER A 358 -4.44 11.52 9.60
C SER A 358 -3.83 11.16 10.96
N SER A 359 -4.66 10.85 11.97
CA SER A 359 -4.20 10.56 13.34
C SER A 359 -3.97 9.07 13.63
N SER A 360 -4.61 8.16 12.90
CA SER A 360 -4.45 6.70 13.14
C SER A 360 -3.12 6.16 12.61
N PHE A 361 -2.46 6.88 11.70
CA PHE A 361 -1.14 6.52 11.15
C PHE A 361 0.00 7.43 11.61
N ALA A 362 -0.31 8.49 12.37
CA ALA A 362 0.66 9.40 12.98
C ALA A 362 1.50 8.78 14.11
N LYS A 363 1.41 7.45 14.32
CA LYS A 363 2.27 6.67 15.21
C LYS A 363 3.35 5.89 14.46
N MET A 364 3.35 5.91 13.12
CA MET A 364 4.50 5.50 12.31
C MET A 364 5.30 6.74 11.97
N GLU A 365 6.02 7.19 12.99
CA GLU A 365 7.38 7.64 12.75
C GLU A 365 8.11 6.47 12.09
N GLU A 366 8.11 6.45 10.76
CA GLU A 366 8.94 5.51 10.02
C GLU A 366 10.37 5.98 10.23
N GLU A 367 11.20 5.08 10.76
CA GLU A 367 12.62 5.30 10.91
C GLU A 367 13.20 5.58 9.53
N LEU A 368 14.07 6.58 9.39
CA LEU A 368 14.66 6.88 8.08
C LEU A 368 15.51 5.72 7.55
N GLY A 369 15.94 4.82 8.44
CA GLY A 369 16.30 3.48 8.05
C GLY A 369 16.52 2.54 9.21
N ASN A 370 16.40 1.25 8.91
CA ASN A 370 16.45 0.20 9.92
C ASN A 370 17.87 -0.33 10.04
N SER A 371 18.32 -0.56 11.28
CA SER A 371 19.47 -1.42 11.53
C SER A 371 19.06 -2.87 11.23
N THR A 372 19.80 -3.55 10.34
CA THR A 372 19.63 -4.99 10.17
C THR A 372 20.37 -5.71 11.26
N THR A 373 19.67 -6.20 12.28
CA THR A 373 20.24 -7.21 13.18
C THR A 373 20.34 -8.52 12.39
N ILE A 374 21.54 -8.93 12.01
CA ILE A 374 21.76 -10.28 11.49
C ILE A 374 21.63 -11.22 12.67
N VAL A 375 20.54 -11.98 12.73
CA VAL A 375 20.44 -13.13 13.61
C VAL A 375 21.25 -14.25 12.93
N GLU A 376 22.44 -14.53 13.46
CA GLU A 376 23.13 -15.78 13.11
C GLU A 376 22.22 -16.97 13.49
N PRO A 377 22.18 -18.02 12.65
CA PRO A 377 21.26 -19.14 12.83
C PRO A 377 21.43 -19.92 14.14
#